data_AF-X1E426-F1
#
_entry.id   AF-X1E426-F1
#
_cell.length_a   1.000
_cell.length_b   1.000
_cell.length_c   1.000
_cell.angle_alpha   90.00
_cell.angle_beta   90.00
_cell.angle_gamma   90.00
#
_symmetry.space_group_name_H-M   'P 1'
#
loop_
_entity.id
_entity.type
_entity.pdbx_description
1 polymer ?
#
loop_
_entity_poly.entity_id
_entity_poly.type
_entity_poly.pdbx_seq_one_letter_code
_entity_poly.pdbx_strand_id
1 'polypeptide(L)'
;MPSSKSLDLIIDYLIKKRSGEREVNYRLKDWLISRQRYWGAPIPMIYCSDCGMVPVPESDLPVLLPEDVDFRPKGMSPLASSKE
;
A
#
# COMPACT_ATOMS: atom_id res chain seq x y z
N MET A 1 41.68 13.31 -6.49
CA MET A 1 40.44 13.67 -7.22
C MET A 1 39.36 14.02 -6.21
N PRO A 2 38.49 15.02 -6.46
CA PRO A 2 37.30 15.27 -5.65
C PRO A 2 36.34 14.08 -5.70
N SER A 3 35.65 13.78 -4.60
CA SER A 3 34.75 12.63 -4.46
C SER A 3 33.62 12.61 -5.49
N SER A 4 33.07 13.78 -5.83
CA SER A 4 32.03 13.92 -6.85
C SER A 4 32.46 13.42 -8.22
N LYS A 5 33.64 13.82 -8.69
CA LYS A 5 34.18 13.36 -9.98
C LYS A 5 34.46 11.86 -10.00
N SER A 6 34.85 11.28 -8.88
CA SER A 6 35.09 9.84 -8.79
C SER A 6 33.80 9.03 -8.90
N LEU A 7 32.71 9.49 -8.28
CA LEU A 7 31.40 8.85 -8.37
C LEU A 7 30.89 8.78 -9.81
N ASP A 8 30.97 9.90 -10.54
CA ASP A 8 30.52 9.94 -11.93
C ASP A 8 31.27 8.94 -12.82
N LEU A 9 32.60 8.88 -12.69
CA LEU A 9 33.45 7.96 -13.47
C LEU A 9 33.16 6.49 -13.16
N ILE A 10 32.93 6.16 -11.88
CA ILE A 10 32.58 4.80 -11.47
C ILE A 10 31.22 4.40 -12.05
N ILE A 11 30.24 5.30 -11.97
CA ILE A 11 28.89 5.07 -12.52
C ILE A 11 28.95 4.86 -14.04
N ASP A 12 29.68 5.71 -14.78
CA ASP A 12 29.84 5.57 -16.23
C ASP A 12 30.51 4.26 -16.64
N TYR A 13 31.50 3.81 -15.88
CA TYR A 13 32.14 2.53 -16.09
C TYR A 13 31.17 1.35 -15.89
N LEU A 14 30.35 1.39 -14.84
CA LEU A 14 29.35 0.35 -14.56
C LEU A 14 28.27 0.29 -15.65
N ILE A 15 27.81 1.44 -16.14
CA ILE A 15 26.85 1.54 -17.25
C ILE A 15 27.45 0.97 -18.53
N LYS A 16 28.70 1.32 -18.86
CA LYS A 16 29.40 0.80 -20.05
C LYS A 16 29.53 -0.73 -20.02
N LYS A 17 29.68 -1.31 -18.83
CA LYS A 17 29.70 -2.77 -18.61
C LYS A 17 28.32 -3.40 -18.51
N ARG A 18 27.24 -2.64 -18.65
CA ARG A 18 25.85 -3.09 -18.46
C ARG A 18 25.65 -3.76 -17.09
N SER A 19 26.32 -3.24 -16.06
CA SER A 19 26.28 -3.76 -14.69
C SER A 19 25.60 -2.80 -13.71
N GLY A 20 24.85 -1.83 -14.23
CA GLY A 20 24.08 -0.88 -13.43
C GLY A 20 23.56 0.29 -14.26
N GLU A 21 22.73 1.11 -13.64
CA GLU A 21 22.16 2.35 -14.19
C GLU A 21 22.13 3.47 -13.14
N ARG A 22 21.82 4.69 -13.56
CA ARG A 22 21.61 5.82 -12.65
C ARG A 22 20.16 5.80 -12.17
N GLU A 23 19.98 5.77 -10.85
CA GLU A 23 18.66 5.75 -10.22
C GLU A 23 18.55 6.88 -9.19
N VAL A 24 17.43 7.61 -9.20
CA VAL A 24 17.13 8.63 -8.19
C VAL A 24 16.25 8.01 -7.12
N ASN A 25 16.76 7.94 -5.89
CA ASN A 25 16.02 7.43 -4.75
C ASN A 25 15.45 8.56 -3.91
N TYR A 26 14.18 8.46 -3.52
CA TYR A 26 13.53 9.39 -2.62
C TYR A 26 13.47 8.82 -1.20
N ARG A 27 13.57 9.71 -0.21
CA ARG A 27 13.29 9.37 1.19
C ARG A 27 11.78 9.26 1.48
N LEU A 28 10.95 9.77 0.57
CA LEU A 28 9.49 9.69 0.67
C LEU A 28 9.03 8.23 0.64
N LYS A 29 8.05 7.90 1.46
CA LYS A 29 7.45 6.56 1.52
C LYS A 29 6.02 6.62 1.01
N ASP A 30 5.55 5.50 0.49
CA ASP A 30 4.15 5.35 0.11
C ASP A 30 3.22 5.56 1.31
N TRP A 31 2.02 6.03 1.00
CA TRP A 31 1.04 6.34 2.02
C TRP A 31 0.25 5.11 2.45
N LEU A 32 0.56 4.61 3.64
CA LEU A 32 -0.21 3.54 4.26
C LEU A 32 -1.54 4.12 4.80
N ILE A 33 -2.62 3.92 4.06
CA ILE A 33 -3.97 4.43 4.40
C ILE A 33 -4.81 3.45 5.21
N SER A 34 -4.62 2.14 5.04
CA SER A 34 -5.42 1.12 5.70
C SER A 34 -5.23 1.13 7.23
N ARG A 35 -6.32 0.94 7.98
CA ARG A 35 -6.31 0.94 9.45
C ARG A 35 -7.15 -0.23 9.96
N GLN A 36 -6.66 -0.93 10.98
CA GLN A 36 -7.42 -1.95 11.73
C GLN A 36 -8.28 -1.27 12.81
N ARG A 37 -9.13 -0.33 12.40
CA ARG A 37 -10.02 0.45 13.28
C ARG A 37 -11.43 0.43 12.70
N TYR A 38 -12.43 0.46 13.56
CA TYR A 38 -13.84 0.54 13.16
C TYR A 38 -14.21 1.91 12.61
N TRP A 39 -13.86 2.98 13.33
CA TRP A 39 -14.34 4.33 13.04
C TRP A 39 -13.57 5.00 11.89
N GLY A 40 -13.95 4.69 10.67
CA GLY A 40 -13.42 5.25 9.43
C GLY A 40 -14.22 4.76 8.21
N ALA A 41 -13.96 5.32 7.03
CA ALA A 41 -14.63 4.88 5.81
C ALA A 41 -14.20 3.44 5.44
N PRO A 42 -15.13 2.51 5.19
CA PRO A 42 -14.82 1.19 4.65
C PRO A 42 -14.06 1.30 3.31
N ILE A 43 -13.06 0.44 3.11
CA ILE A 43 -12.33 0.38 1.85
C ILE A 43 -13.21 -0.37 0.83
N PRO A 44 -13.59 0.25 -0.31
CA PRO A 44 -14.54 -0.35 -1.27
C PRO A 44 -13.86 -1.37 -2.19
N MET A 45 -13.28 -2.41 -1.59
CA MET A 45 -12.66 -3.53 -2.30
C MET A 45 -13.25 -4.85 -1.80
N ILE A 46 -13.54 -5.76 -2.74
CA ILE A 46 -14.06 -7.10 -2.51
C ILE A 46 -12.94 -8.11 -2.77
N TYR A 47 -12.83 -9.12 -1.91
CA TYR A 47 -11.95 -10.28 -2.13
C TYR A 47 -12.78 -11.45 -2.65
N CYS A 48 -12.64 -11.76 -3.94
CA CYS A 48 -13.26 -12.90 -4.59
C CYS A 48 -12.27 -14.07 -4.65
N SER A 49 -12.73 -15.29 -4.36
CA SER A 49 -11.90 -16.51 -4.43
C SER A 49 -11.36 -16.79 -5.83
N ASP A 50 -12.14 -16.44 -6.86
CA ASP A 50 -11.85 -16.81 -8.24
C ASP A 50 -11.21 -15.63 -9.01
N CYS A 51 -11.59 -14.39 -8.68
CA CYS A 51 -11.16 -13.18 -9.38
C CYS A 51 -10.05 -12.40 -8.65
N GLY A 52 -9.80 -12.67 -7.36
CA GLY A 52 -8.88 -11.90 -6.53
C GLY A 52 -9.50 -10.60 -5.99
N MET A 53 -8.70 -9.53 -5.93
CA MET A 53 -9.13 -8.23 -5.39
C MET A 53 -9.83 -7.40 -6.48
N VAL A 54 -11.11 -7.10 -6.28
CA VAL A 54 -11.94 -6.33 -7.23
C VAL A 54 -12.60 -5.13 -6.55
N PRO A 55 -12.77 -4.00 -7.24
CA PRO A 55 -13.45 -2.85 -6.65
C PRO A 55 -14.96 -3.10 -6.50
N VAL A 56 -15.57 -2.46 -5.50
CA VAL A 56 -17.04 -2.40 -5.39
C VAL A 56 -17.60 -1.59 -6.58
N PRO A 57 -18.69 -2.03 -7.24
CA PRO A 57 -19.34 -1.27 -8.29
C PRO A 57 -19.78 0.12 -7.81
N GLU A 58 -19.71 1.14 -8.69
CA GLU A 58 -20.08 2.51 -8.33
C GLU A 58 -21.55 2.63 -7.87
N SER A 59 -22.44 1.80 -8.43
CA SER A 59 -23.85 1.73 -8.04
C SER A 59 -24.08 1.30 -6.59
N ASP A 60 -23.11 0.60 -6.01
CA ASP A 60 -23.21 -0.02 -4.69
C ASP A 60 -22.50 0.84 -3.62
N LEU A 61 -22.00 2.01 -4.02
CA LEU A 61 -21.46 3.00 -3.10
C LEU A 61 -22.59 3.86 -2.50
N PRO A 62 -22.48 4.26 -1.21
CA PRO A 62 -21.37 4.01 -0.29
C PRO A 62 -21.46 2.63 0.40
N VAL A 63 -20.29 2.03 0.68
CA VAL A 63 -20.19 0.91 1.61
C VAL A 63 -20.35 1.44 3.03
N LEU A 64 -21.44 1.07 3.70
CA LEU A 64 -21.76 1.52 5.05
C LEU A 64 -21.05 0.67 6.12
N LEU A 65 -20.82 1.27 7.29
CA LEU A 65 -20.28 0.55 8.44
C LEU A 65 -21.39 -0.28 9.09
N PRO A 66 -21.12 -1.55 9.45
CA PRO A 66 -22.06 -2.38 10.20
C PRO A 66 -22.14 -1.91 11.66
N GLU A 67 -23.33 -1.95 12.27
CA GLU A 67 -23.51 -1.51 13.66
C GLU A 67 -23.20 -2.60 14.69
N ASP A 68 -23.12 -3.87 14.27
CA ASP A 68 -23.02 -5.06 15.11
C ASP A 68 -21.57 -5.53 15.40
N VAL A 69 -20.68 -4.62 15.77
CA VAL A 69 -19.25 -4.94 15.97
C VAL A 69 -18.84 -5.12 17.45
N ASP A 70 -17.88 -6.02 17.70
CA ASP A 70 -17.21 -6.18 19.01
C ASP A 70 -15.98 -5.26 19.11
N PHE A 71 -16.05 -4.26 19.98
CA PHE A 71 -14.99 -3.26 20.18
C PHE A 71 -13.79 -3.73 21.01
N ARG A 72 -13.80 -4.97 21.53
CA ARG A 72 -12.69 -5.47 22.36
C ARG A 72 -11.39 -5.55 21.53
N PRO A 73 -10.24 -5.11 22.07
CA PRO A 73 -8.98 -5.10 21.33
C PRO A 73 -8.47 -6.53 21.12
N LYS A 74 -8.54 -7.00 19.87
CA LYS A 74 -8.04 -8.34 19.45
C LYS A 74 -6.85 -8.27 18.49
N GLY A 75 -6.36 -7.07 18.18
CA GLY A 75 -5.32 -6.84 17.16
C GLY A 75 -5.80 -6.96 15.71
N MET A 76 -7.06 -7.36 15.50
CA MET A 76 -7.73 -7.40 14.20
C MET A 76 -8.73 -6.23 14.08
N SER A 77 -9.17 -5.94 12.85
CA SER A 77 -10.22 -4.95 12.64
C SER A 77 -11.53 -5.40 13.33
N PRO A 78 -12.23 -4.53 14.07
CA PRO A 78 -13.54 -4.87 14.64
C PRO A 78 -14.59 -5.29 13.59
N LEU A 79 -14.42 -4.84 12.34
CA LEU A 79 -15.26 -5.22 11.21
C LEU A 79 -15.26 -6.74 10.94
N ALA A 80 -14.18 -7.44 11.30
CA ALA A 80 -14.11 -8.90 11.14
C ALA A 80 -15.02 -9.67 12.10
N SER A 81 -15.65 -8.99 13.08
CA SER A 81 -16.57 -9.60 14.03
C SER A 81 -18.05 -9.42 13.70
N SER A 82 -18.36 -8.54 12.75
CA SER A 82 -19.73 -8.33 12.26
C SER A 82 -20.23 -9.58 11.53
N LYS A 83 -21.53 -9.84 11.64
CA LYS A 83 -22.20 -10.97 10.98
C LYS A 83 -23.19 -10.54 9.90
N GLU A 84 -23.36 -9.23 9.72
CA GLU A 84 -24.12 -8.63 8.62
C GLU A 84 -23.44 -8.85 7.26
#